data_AF-R7LPG0-F1
#
_entry.id   AF-R7LPG0-F1
#
_cell.length_a   1.000
_cell.length_b   1.000
_cell.length_c   1.000
_cell.angle_alpha   90.00
_cell.angle_beta   90.00
_cell.angle_gamma   90.00
#
_symmetry.space_group_name_H-M   'P 1'
#
loop_
_entity.id
_entity.type
_entity.pdbx_description
1 polymer ?
#
loop_
_entity_poly.entity_id
_entity_poly.type
_entity_poly.pdbx_seq_one_letter_code
_entity_poly.pdbx_strand_id
1 'polypeptide(L)'
;MELWILNNKRFAFTLAEVLVTLGIIGVVSAMTVPTLMNNYQRQSYVVQLHKVYNEFSQVFERYMSDQKVDTLREADIYNSPTNLNTFVRDYIKVVKDCGTSMADCFAPSYTFINNAKVINVTGTCNKVFTMASGAVICMDVENGDGAEDDEGNQEGSMTSLLGSVATIEVDINGPKGPNIYGRDYFVMYVTASGEIVDKKFEGNGNSFSTSDTSGGSSNGAFGQIMHDGWEMTY
;
A
#
# COMPACT_ATOMS: atom_id res chain seq x y z
N MET A 1 39.03 65.48 26.94
CA MET A 1 38.00 64.45 26.76
C MET A 1 38.19 63.88 25.36
N GLU A 2 39.10 62.91 25.22
CA GLU A 2 39.37 62.27 23.93
C GLU A 2 38.29 61.23 23.65
N LEU A 3 37.54 61.42 22.57
CA LEU A 3 36.59 60.44 22.07
C LEU A 3 37.37 59.39 21.26
N TRP A 4 37.56 58.20 21.83
CA TRP A 4 38.02 57.03 21.08
C TRP A 4 36.89 56.52 20.18
N ILE A 5 36.97 56.80 18.89
CA ILE A 5 36.11 56.17 17.89
C ILE A 5 36.58 54.73 17.69
N LEU A 6 35.86 53.77 18.27
CA LEU A 6 36.02 52.35 17.97
C LEU A 6 35.67 52.10 16.49
N ASN A 7 36.68 51.88 15.67
CA ASN A 7 36.52 51.54 14.25
C ASN A 7 36.00 50.10 14.13
N ASN A 8 34.67 49.95 14.14
CA ASN A 8 34.01 48.66 14.00
C ASN A 8 34.11 48.25 12.51
N LYS A 9 35.20 47.55 12.14
CA LYS A 9 35.37 47.00 10.79
C LYS A 9 34.21 46.04 10.50
N ARG A 10 33.20 46.52 9.78
CA ARG A 10 32.10 45.68 9.31
C ARG A 10 32.64 44.79 8.19
N PHE A 11 32.86 43.51 8.49
CA PHE A 11 33.06 42.51 7.46
C PHE A 11 31.75 42.37 6.70
N ALA A 12 31.72 42.87 5.46
CA ALA A 12 30.59 42.71 4.56
C ALA A 12 31.03 41.79 3.42
N PHE A 13 30.19 40.82 3.08
CA PHE A 13 30.41 39.99 1.90
C PHE A 13 30.29 40.84 0.64
N THR A 14 31.19 40.61 -0.32
CA THR A 14 31.05 41.18 -1.65
C THR A 14 29.85 40.56 -2.37
N LEU A 15 29.23 41.31 -3.27
CA LEU A 15 28.14 40.80 -4.12
C LEU A 15 28.58 39.56 -4.91
N ALA A 16 29.84 39.50 -5.34
CA ALA A 16 30.40 38.34 -6.02
C ALA A 16 30.45 37.10 -5.12
N GLU A 17 30.90 37.23 -3.87
CA GLU A 17 30.92 36.11 -2.91
C GLU A 17 29.51 35.57 -2.64
N VAL A 18 28.52 36.46 -2.49
CA VAL A 18 27.11 36.05 -2.29
C VAL A 18 26.55 35.38 -3.54
N LEU A 19 26.83 35.88 -4.74
CA LEU A 19 26.34 35.26 -5.97
C LEU A 19 26.97 33.89 -6.24
N VAL A 20 28.27 33.72 -5.97
CA VAL A 20 28.95 32.43 -6.13
C VAL A 20 28.40 31.41 -5.13
N THR A 21 28.20 31.80 -3.86
CA THR A 21 27.64 30.90 -2.84
C THR A 21 26.20 30.50 -3.13
N LEU A 22 25.35 31.44 -3.54
CA LEU A 22 23.97 31.14 -3.98
C LEU A 22 23.96 30.27 -5.25
N GLY A 23 24.88 30.48 -6.18
CA GLY A 23 25.06 29.64 -7.36
C GLY A 23 25.42 28.20 -7.01
N ILE A 24 26.38 28.00 -6.12
CA ILE A 24 26.80 26.67 -5.65
C ILE A 24 25.65 25.98 -4.91
N ILE A 25 25.01 26.65 -3.94
CA ILE A 25 23.88 26.08 -3.20
C ILE A 25 22.72 25.77 -4.15
N GLY A 26 22.45 26.62 -5.14
CA GLY A 26 21.41 26.42 -6.14
C GLY A 26 21.62 25.14 -6.96
N VAL A 27 22.83 24.93 -7.49
CA VAL A 27 23.16 23.71 -8.26
C VAL A 27 23.06 22.47 -7.39
N VAL A 28 23.63 22.50 -6.18
CA VAL A 28 23.61 21.35 -5.26
C VAL A 28 22.17 21.03 -4.84
N SER A 29 21.36 22.04 -4.51
CA SER A 29 19.95 21.85 -4.11
C SER A 29 19.12 21.27 -5.26
N ALA A 30 19.34 21.73 -6.49
CA ALA A 30 18.65 21.21 -7.67
C ALA A 30 18.94 19.72 -7.92
N MET A 31 20.14 19.23 -7.57
CA MET A 31 20.50 17.81 -7.71
C MET A 31 20.08 16.95 -6.52
N THR A 32 20.02 17.50 -5.31
CA THR A 32 19.84 16.73 -4.07
C THR A 32 18.40 16.70 -3.57
N VAL A 33 17.66 17.81 -3.68
CA VAL A 33 16.29 17.92 -3.16
C VAL A 33 15.31 16.96 -3.84
N PRO A 34 15.29 16.81 -5.18
CA PRO A 34 14.37 15.88 -5.83
C PRO A 34 14.63 14.42 -5.42
N THR A 35 15.90 13.99 -5.39
CA THR A 35 16.28 12.63 -5.01
C THR A 35 15.92 12.33 -3.55
N LEU A 36 16.23 13.26 -2.64
CA LEU A 36 15.87 13.10 -1.23
C LEU A 36 14.35 13.02 -1.05
N MET A 37 13.59 13.89 -1.71
CA MET A 37 12.13 13.90 -1.63
C MET A 37 11.53 12.60 -2.15
N ASN A 38 11.98 12.10 -3.30
CA ASN A 38 11.50 10.84 -3.87
C ASN A 38 11.81 9.65 -2.95
N ASN A 39 13.01 9.59 -2.39
CA ASN A 39 13.40 8.53 -1.45
C ASN A 39 12.59 8.60 -0.14
N TYR A 40 12.38 9.80 0.40
CA TYR A 40 11.55 10.01 1.57
C TYR A 40 10.09 9.59 1.33
N GLN A 41 9.52 9.94 0.18
CA GLN A 41 8.16 9.53 -0.19
C GLN A 41 8.04 8.01 -0.26
N ARG A 42 8.98 7.32 -0.93
CA ARG A 42 9.03 5.85 -0.99
C ARG A 42 9.03 5.24 0.41
N GLN A 43 9.90 5.72 1.29
CA GLN A 43 9.98 5.26 2.68
C GLN A 43 8.67 5.51 3.44
N SER A 44 8.07 6.68 3.28
CA SER A 44 6.77 7.02 3.88
C SER A 44 5.66 6.07 3.43
N TYR A 45 5.64 5.66 2.16
CA TYR A 45 4.67 4.68 1.66
C TYR A 45 4.91 3.29 2.25
N VAL A 46 6.15 2.83 2.27
CA VAL A 46 6.46 1.50 2.83
C VAL A 46 6.13 1.42 4.32
N VAL A 47 6.41 2.48 5.09
CA VAL A 47 6.02 2.55 6.51
C VAL A 47 4.50 2.49 6.69
N GLN A 48 3.73 3.15 5.82
CA GLN A 48 2.27 3.09 5.85
C GLN A 48 1.75 1.70 5.48
N LEU A 49 2.29 1.07 4.44
CA LEU A 49 1.94 -0.29 4.05
C LEU A 49 2.25 -1.30 5.17
N HIS A 50 3.44 -1.19 5.78
CA HIS A 50 3.84 -2.04 6.89
C HIS A 50 2.93 -1.86 8.12
N LYS A 51 2.47 -0.63 8.36
CA LYS A 51 1.48 -0.37 9.40
C LYS A 51 0.16 -1.08 9.09
N VAL A 52 -0.36 -0.98 7.87
CA VAL A 52 -1.61 -1.65 7.47
C VAL A 52 -1.48 -3.17 7.61
N TYR A 53 -0.38 -3.75 7.11
CA TYR A 53 -0.07 -5.16 7.29
C TYR A 53 -0.13 -5.57 8.76
N ASN A 54 0.60 -4.86 9.63
CA ASN A 54 0.64 -5.18 11.06
C ASN A 54 -0.73 -5.01 11.75
N GLU A 55 -1.52 -4.01 11.35
CA GLU A 55 -2.89 -3.82 11.85
C GLU A 55 -3.78 -5.02 11.48
N PHE A 56 -3.69 -5.52 10.24
CA PHE A 56 -4.45 -6.69 9.82
C PHE A 56 -3.96 -8.00 10.46
N SER A 57 -2.64 -8.25 10.51
CA SER A 57 -2.09 -9.45 11.15
C SER A 57 -2.56 -9.57 12.60
N GLN A 58 -2.47 -8.49 13.37
CA GLN A 58 -2.95 -8.46 14.76
C GLN A 58 -4.47 -8.66 14.87
N VAL A 59 -5.23 -8.11 13.92
CA VAL A 59 -6.69 -8.26 13.89
C VAL A 59 -7.09 -9.69 13.60
N PHE A 60 -6.45 -10.37 12.64
CA PHE A 60 -6.74 -11.76 12.31
C PHE A 60 -6.36 -12.70 13.46
N GLU A 61 -5.20 -12.51 14.08
CA GLU A 61 -4.80 -13.25 15.28
C GLU A 61 -5.81 -13.11 16.42
N ARG A 62 -6.23 -11.87 16.72
CA ARG A 62 -7.24 -11.61 17.76
C ARG A 62 -8.58 -12.25 17.41
N TYR A 63 -9.01 -12.12 16.17
CA TYR A 63 -10.29 -12.66 15.72
C TYR A 63 -10.32 -14.20 15.78
N MET A 64 -9.26 -14.89 15.36
CA MET A 64 -9.15 -16.35 15.52
C MET A 64 -9.17 -16.78 16.99
N SER A 65 -8.47 -16.05 17.86
CA SER A 65 -8.48 -16.28 19.30
C SER A 65 -9.87 -16.11 19.92
N ASP A 66 -10.60 -15.06 19.53
CA ASP A 66 -11.94 -14.76 20.07
C ASP A 66 -12.98 -15.79 19.58
N GLN A 67 -12.86 -16.27 18.34
CA GLN A 67 -13.69 -17.33 17.78
C GLN A 67 -13.27 -18.74 18.25
N LYS A 68 -12.09 -18.88 18.88
CA LYS A 68 -11.51 -20.17 19.32
C LYS A 68 -11.33 -21.16 18.16
N VAL A 69 -10.84 -20.66 17.04
CA VAL A 69 -10.55 -21.45 15.84
C VAL A 69 -9.05 -21.44 15.57
N ASP A 70 -8.54 -22.53 15.00
CA ASP A 70 -7.13 -22.63 14.61
C ASP A 70 -6.88 -22.08 13.19
N THR A 71 -7.93 -21.99 12.36
CA THR A 71 -7.86 -21.46 11.00
C THR A 71 -9.04 -20.57 10.66
N LEU A 72 -8.83 -19.59 9.78
CA LEU A 72 -9.89 -18.72 9.26
C LEU A 72 -10.91 -19.45 8.38
N ARG A 73 -10.64 -20.69 7.91
CA ARG A 73 -11.63 -21.51 7.21
C ARG A 73 -12.74 -22.00 8.13
N GLU A 74 -12.45 -22.12 9.42
CA GLU A 74 -13.43 -22.49 10.45
C GLU A 74 -14.15 -21.26 11.03
N ALA A 75 -13.63 -20.07 10.75
CA ALA A 75 -14.22 -18.83 11.22
C ALA A 75 -15.48 -18.44 10.42
N ASP A 76 -16.33 -17.63 11.05
CA ASP A 76 -17.61 -17.24 10.46
C ASP A 76 -17.47 -16.32 9.22
N ILE A 77 -16.31 -15.69 9.02
CA ILE A 77 -16.04 -14.86 7.83
C ILE A 77 -15.84 -15.68 6.56
N TYR A 78 -15.54 -16.99 6.66
CA TYR A 78 -15.32 -17.82 5.48
C TYR A 78 -16.59 -17.90 4.62
N ASN A 79 -16.48 -17.51 3.34
CA ASN A 79 -17.59 -17.47 2.38
C ASN A 79 -18.82 -16.66 2.84
N SER A 80 -18.63 -15.68 3.75
CA SER A 80 -19.76 -14.92 4.33
C SER A 80 -19.52 -13.42 4.31
N PRO A 81 -19.98 -12.71 3.26
CA PRO A 81 -19.94 -11.25 3.18
C PRO A 81 -20.64 -10.55 4.37
N THR A 82 -21.68 -11.18 4.92
CA THR A 82 -22.42 -10.64 6.08
C THR A 82 -21.56 -10.65 7.35
N ASN A 83 -20.84 -11.75 7.59
CA ASN A 83 -19.97 -11.85 8.77
C ASN A 83 -18.72 -11.00 8.61
N LEU A 84 -18.22 -10.82 7.38
CA LEU A 84 -17.17 -9.86 7.08
C LEU A 84 -17.52 -8.43 7.55
N ASN A 85 -18.76 -8.00 7.31
CA ASN A 85 -19.24 -6.69 7.76
C ASN A 85 -19.21 -6.55 9.30
N THR A 86 -19.57 -7.62 10.01
CA THR A 86 -19.51 -7.67 11.48
C THR A 86 -18.06 -7.64 11.97
N PHE A 87 -17.18 -8.43 11.35
CA PHE A 87 -15.74 -8.43 11.64
C PHE A 87 -15.12 -7.03 11.47
N VAL A 88 -15.37 -6.37 10.34
CA VAL A 88 -14.85 -5.01 10.08
C VAL A 88 -15.34 -4.02 11.14
N ARG A 89 -16.62 -4.09 11.52
CA ARG A 89 -17.20 -3.20 12.53
C ARG A 89 -16.60 -3.41 13.92
N ASP A 90 -16.42 -4.67 14.32
CA ASP A 90 -16.08 -5.00 15.70
C ASP A 90 -14.57 -5.03 15.95
N TYR A 91 -13.78 -5.34 14.91
CA TYR A 91 -12.33 -5.54 15.05
C TYR A 91 -11.48 -4.42 14.45
N ILE A 92 -12.00 -3.64 13.50
CA ILE A 92 -11.23 -2.62 12.78
C ILE A 92 -11.72 -1.22 13.17
N LYS A 93 -10.76 -0.31 13.38
CA LYS A 93 -11.04 1.11 13.63
C LYS A 93 -11.38 1.85 12.34
N VAL A 94 -12.65 1.77 11.96
CA VAL A 94 -13.19 2.45 10.77
C VAL A 94 -13.52 3.92 11.09
N VAL A 95 -13.04 4.84 10.24
CA VAL A 95 -13.36 6.28 10.30
C VAL A 95 -14.44 6.65 9.29
N LYS A 96 -14.48 5.97 8.15
CA LYS A 96 -15.52 6.16 7.13
C LYS A 96 -15.94 4.81 6.55
N ASP A 97 -17.23 4.52 6.56
CA ASP A 97 -17.81 3.36 5.88
C ASP A 97 -18.23 3.79 4.47
N CYS A 98 -17.78 3.04 3.46
CA CYS A 98 -17.99 3.33 2.04
C CYS A 98 -18.92 2.29 1.39
N GLY A 99 -19.55 1.43 2.21
CA GLY A 99 -20.44 0.38 1.72
C GLY A 99 -19.67 -0.68 0.93
N THR A 100 -20.03 -0.85 -0.34
CA THR A 100 -19.48 -1.87 -1.25
C THR A 100 -18.80 -1.27 -2.48
N SER A 101 -18.95 0.03 -2.72
CA SER A 101 -18.42 0.69 -3.91
C SER A 101 -17.03 1.24 -3.63
N MET A 102 -16.05 0.85 -4.45
CA MET A 102 -14.71 1.41 -4.33
C MET A 102 -14.68 2.91 -4.66
N ALA A 103 -15.54 3.36 -5.57
CA ALA A 103 -15.57 4.75 -6.06
C ALA A 103 -15.86 5.79 -4.95
N ASP A 104 -16.44 5.38 -3.82
CA ASP A 104 -16.80 6.29 -2.73
C ASP A 104 -15.60 6.69 -1.85
N CYS A 105 -14.50 5.93 -1.92
CA CYS A 105 -13.34 6.12 -1.06
C CYS A 105 -11.97 5.96 -1.73
N PHE A 106 -11.84 5.18 -2.80
CA PHE A 106 -10.61 5.08 -3.58
C PHE A 106 -10.47 6.26 -4.54
N ALA A 107 -9.25 6.48 -5.05
CA ALA A 107 -9.05 7.35 -6.21
C ALA A 107 -9.84 6.85 -7.43
N PRO A 108 -10.23 7.74 -8.36
CA PRO A 108 -10.98 7.32 -9.56
C PRO A 108 -10.17 6.44 -10.51
N SER A 109 -8.84 6.51 -10.45
CA SER A 109 -7.96 5.68 -11.25
C SER A 109 -6.57 5.51 -10.64
N TYR A 110 -5.91 4.41 -11.02
CA TYR A 110 -4.53 4.08 -10.65
C TYR A 110 -3.70 3.81 -11.89
N THR A 111 -2.48 4.35 -11.93
CA THR A 111 -1.53 4.13 -13.03
C THR A 111 -0.51 3.07 -12.64
N PHE A 112 -0.20 2.13 -13.53
CA PHE A 112 0.88 1.18 -13.27
C PHE A 112 2.23 1.88 -13.23
N ILE A 113 3.16 1.36 -12.43
CA ILE A 113 4.47 1.99 -12.20
C ILE A 113 5.30 2.22 -13.48
N ASN A 114 5.09 1.40 -14.52
CA ASN A 114 5.73 1.53 -15.82
C ASN A 114 4.99 2.45 -16.80
N ASN A 115 3.89 3.09 -16.37
CA ASN A 115 2.98 3.89 -17.17
C ASN A 115 2.31 3.15 -18.35
N ALA A 116 2.36 1.82 -18.39
CA ALA A 116 1.83 1.06 -19.52
C ALA A 116 0.30 0.97 -19.51
N LYS A 117 -0.35 1.16 -18.35
CA LYS A 117 -1.79 1.03 -18.20
C LYS A 117 -2.32 1.93 -17.07
N VAL A 118 -3.57 2.36 -17.22
CA VAL A 118 -4.37 3.02 -16.19
C VAL A 118 -5.59 2.14 -15.91
N ILE A 119 -5.87 1.89 -14.64
CA ILE A 119 -7.07 1.19 -14.15
C ILE A 119 -8.06 2.26 -13.67
N ASN A 120 -9.28 2.25 -14.18
CA ASN A 120 -10.36 3.05 -13.62
C ASN A 120 -11.06 2.25 -12.51
N VAL A 121 -11.35 2.91 -11.40
CA VAL A 121 -11.99 2.28 -10.25
C VAL A 121 -13.50 2.28 -10.45
N THR A 122 -14.01 1.16 -10.93
CA THR A 122 -15.45 0.90 -11.06
C THR A 122 -15.88 -0.37 -10.32
N GLY A 123 -14.96 -0.97 -9.56
CA GLY A 123 -15.16 -2.23 -8.84
C GLY A 123 -16.04 -2.10 -7.60
N THR A 124 -16.56 -3.25 -7.17
CA THR A 124 -17.29 -3.40 -5.92
C THR A 124 -16.71 -4.55 -5.13
N CYS A 125 -16.72 -4.41 -3.80
CA CYS A 125 -16.21 -5.41 -2.87
C CYS A 125 -17.28 -5.69 -1.81
N ASN A 126 -17.14 -6.78 -1.05
CA ASN A 126 -18.03 -7.12 0.05
C ASN A 126 -18.05 -6.01 1.11
N LYS A 127 -16.92 -5.34 1.35
CA LYS A 127 -16.84 -4.20 2.26
C LYS A 127 -15.74 -3.22 1.85
N VAL A 128 -16.08 -1.93 1.80
CA VAL A 128 -15.17 -0.82 1.52
C VAL A 128 -15.21 0.17 2.67
N PHE A 129 -14.04 0.58 3.18
CA PHE A 129 -13.94 1.49 4.33
C PHE A 129 -12.60 2.23 4.39
N THR A 130 -12.56 3.33 5.13
CA THR A 130 -11.33 4.06 5.49
C THR A 130 -10.96 3.79 6.93
N MET A 131 -9.73 3.35 7.17
CA MET A 131 -9.16 3.10 8.48
C MET A 131 -8.73 4.40 9.17
N ALA A 132 -8.61 4.36 10.50
CA ALA A 132 -8.02 5.46 11.27
C ALA A 132 -6.54 5.77 10.90
N SER A 133 -5.84 4.83 10.28
CA SER A 133 -4.51 5.02 9.72
C SER A 133 -4.50 5.91 8.46
N GLY A 134 -5.65 6.15 7.85
CA GLY A 134 -5.80 6.91 6.60
C GLY A 134 -5.83 6.03 5.35
N ALA A 135 -5.56 4.73 5.49
CA ALA A 135 -5.67 3.76 4.42
C ALA A 135 -7.14 3.48 4.06
N VAL A 136 -7.41 3.27 2.78
CA VAL A 136 -8.70 2.86 2.25
C VAL A 136 -8.60 1.40 1.84
N ILE A 137 -9.57 0.62 2.28
CA ILE A 137 -9.59 -0.83 2.12
C ILE A 137 -10.84 -1.23 1.34
N CYS A 138 -10.65 -2.11 0.38
CA CYS A 138 -11.67 -2.96 -0.22
C CYS A 138 -11.35 -4.40 0.19
N MET A 139 -12.33 -5.09 0.76
CA MET A 139 -12.16 -6.44 1.27
C MET A 139 -13.25 -7.34 0.70
N ASP A 140 -12.84 -8.49 0.18
CA ASP A 140 -13.69 -9.55 -0.32
C ASP A 140 -13.38 -10.86 0.40
N VAL A 141 -14.39 -11.67 0.68
CA VAL A 141 -14.19 -13.05 1.10
C VAL A 141 -13.81 -13.88 -0.13
N GLU A 142 -12.86 -14.78 0.04
CA GLU A 142 -12.50 -15.74 -0.99
C GLU A 142 -12.94 -17.14 -0.59
N ASN A 143 -13.46 -17.87 -1.56
CA ASN A 143 -13.63 -19.31 -1.44
C ASN A 143 -12.32 -19.91 -1.91
N GLY A 144 -11.49 -20.35 -0.97
CA GLY A 144 -10.17 -20.93 -1.22
C GLY A 144 -10.15 -22.22 -2.04
N ASP A 145 -11.28 -22.56 -2.66
CA ASP A 145 -11.48 -23.59 -3.66
C ASP A 145 -11.64 -22.81 -4.98
N GLY A 146 -10.53 -22.62 -5.71
CA GLY A 146 -10.45 -21.70 -6.86
C GLY A 146 -11.66 -21.81 -7.79
N ALA A 147 -12.17 -20.67 -8.25
CA ALA A 147 -13.22 -20.66 -9.27
C ALA A 147 -12.70 -21.40 -10.51
N GLU A 148 -13.40 -22.45 -10.92
CA GLU A 148 -13.19 -23.06 -12.23
C GLU A 148 -13.86 -22.16 -13.26
N ASP A 149 -13.15 -21.79 -14.33
CA ASP A 149 -13.75 -21.16 -15.49
C ASP A 149 -14.70 -22.14 -16.20
N ASP A 150 -15.52 -21.63 -17.12
CA ASP A 150 -16.46 -22.44 -17.92
C ASP A 150 -15.77 -23.52 -18.79
N GLU A 151 -14.43 -23.55 -18.82
CA GLU A 151 -13.59 -24.51 -19.53
C GLU A 151 -12.98 -25.57 -18.59
N GLY A 152 -13.27 -25.50 -17.28
CA GLY A 152 -12.75 -26.40 -16.26
C GLY A 152 -11.29 -26.12 -15.85
N ASN A 153 -10.75 -24.97 -16.22
CA ASN A 153 -9.45 -24.50 -15.75
C ASN A 153 -9.65 -23.65 -14.50
N GLN A 154 -8.76 -23.78 -13.53
CA GLN A 154 -8.82 -22.95 -12.32
C GLN A 154 -8.43 -21.50 -12.67
N GLU A 155 -9.42 -20.62 -12.82
CA GLU A 155 -9.18 -19.18 -12.95
C GLU A 155 -8.71 -18.64 -11.59
N GLY A 156 -7.40 -18.45 -11.44
CA GLY A 156 -6.78 -17.93 -10.21
C GLY A 156 -5.73 -18.83 -9.56
N SER A 157 -5.49 -20.04 -10.08
CA SER A 157 -4.39 -20.90 -9.61
C SER A 157 -3.07 -20.54 -10.30
N MET A 158 -2.51 -19.37 -9.97
CA MET A 158 -1.11 -19.04 -10.34
C MET A 158 -0.13 -19.46 -9.22
N THR A 159 -0.61 -20.01 -8.12
CA THR A 159 0.21 -20.62 -7.07
C THR A 159 -0.50 -21.83 -6.50
N SER A 160 0.26 -22.81 -6.04
CA SER A 160 -0.22 -23.93 -5.22
C SER A 160 -0.80 -23.51 -3.85
N LEU A 161 -1.18 -22.23 -3.67
CA LEU A 161 -1.88 -21.70 -2.51
C LEU A 161 -3.38 -22.00 -2.63
N LEU A 162 -3.71 -23.28 -2.45
CA LEU A 162 -5.04 -23.67 -1.99
C LEU A 162 -5.32 -22.92 -0.67
N GLY A 163 -6.43 -22.20 -0.54
CA GLY A 163 -6.90 -21.74 0.78
C GLY A 163 -6.62 -20.30 1.20
N SER A 164 -6.72 -19.31 0.31
CA SER A 164 -7.05 -17.95 0.78
C SER A 164 -8.51 -17.88 1.25
N VAL A 165 -8.76 -17.00 2.21
CA VAL A 165 -10.09 -16.77 2.81
C VAL A 165 -10.61 -15.36 2.56
N ALA A 166 -9.71 -14.43 2.20
CA ALA A 166 -10.06 -13.07 1.87
C ALA A 166 -8.99 -12.42 0.97
N THR A 167 -9.42 -11.42 0.22
CA THR A 167 -8.57 -10.49 -0.53
C THR A 167 -8.75 -9.09 0.02
N ILE A 168 -7.62 -8.38 0.13
CA ILE A 168 -7.54 -7.02 0.63
C ILE A 168 -6.88 -6.17 -0.44
N GLU A 169 -7.67 -5.31 -1.07
CA GLU A 169 -7.16 -4.22 -1.87
C GLU A 169 -7.00 -3.00 -0.96
N VAL A 170 -5.81 -2.43 -0.93
CA VAL A 170 -5.47 -1.30 -0.08
C VAL A 170 -4.93 -0.16 -0.91
N ASP A 171 -5.45 1.03 -0.66
CA ASP A 171 -4.79 2.30 -0.94
C ASP A 171 -4.29 2.88 0.39
N ILE A 172 -2.98 2.87 0.60
CA ILE A 172 -2.36 3.14 1.91
C ILE A 172 -2.46 4.61 2.37
N ASN A 173 -2.62 5.55 1.44
CA ASN A 173 -2.72 6.99 1.71
C ASN A 173 -4.08 7.59 1.29
N GLY A 174 -5.01 6.73 0.86
CA GLY A 174 -6.30 7.11 0.32
C GLY A 174 -6.16 7.85 -1.01
N PRO A 175 -7.22 8.53 -1.50
CA PRO A 175 -7.28 9.04 -2.88
C PRO A 175 -6.26 10.16 -3.21
N LYS A 176 -5.40 10.49 -2.24
CA LYS A 176 -4.27 11.38 -2.39
C LYS A 176 -3.27 10.73 -3.33
N GLY A 177 -2.82 11.50 -4.31
CA GLY A 177 -1.81 11.03 -5.26
C GLY A 177 -0.54 10.49 -4.57
N PRO A 178 0.26 9.70 -5.31
CA PRO A 178 0.26 9.65 -6.78
C PRO A 178 -0.75 8.68 -7.43
N ASN A 179 -1.43 7.82 -6.67
CA ASN A 179 -2.36 6.79 -7.16
C ASN A 179 -1.68 5.88 -8.19
N ILE A 180 -0.63 5.20 -7.74
CA ILE A 180 0.19 4.28 -8.52
C ILE A 180 0.08 2.86 -7.97
N TYR A 181 -0.33 1.94 -8.86
CA TYR A 181 -0.36 0.50 -8.57
C TYR A 181 1.05 -0.01 -8.25
N GLY A 182 1.20 -0.63 -7.08
CA GLY A 182 2.48 -1.10 -6.54
C GLY A 182 3.28 -0.02 -5.81
N ARG A 183 2.71 1.18 -5.57
CA ARG A 183 3.36 2.23 -4.76
C ARG A 183 2.48 2.68 -3.60
N ASP A 184 1.21 2.95 -3.89
CA ASP A 184 0.20 3.29 -2.88
C ASP A 184 -1.01 2.35 -2.92
N TYR A 185 -1.33 1.80 -4.09
CA TYR A 185 -2.34 0.76 -4.24
C TYR A 185 -1.71 -0.64 -4.32
N PHE A 186 -2.18 -1.57 -3.49
CA PHE A 186 -1.69 -2.95 -3.40
C PHE A 186 -2.84 -3.95 -3.25
N VAL A 187 -2.61 -5.19 -3.67
CA VAL A 187 -3.52 -6.32 -3.47
C VAL A 187 -2.80 -7.36 -2.62
N MET A 188 -3.46 -7.78 -1.54
CA MET A 188 -2.95 -8.73 -0.55
C MET A 188 -3.96 -9.86 -0.38
N TYR A 189 -3.49 -11.06 -0.13
CA TYR A 189 -4.32 -12.24 0.09
C TYR A 189 -4.14 -12.73 1.52
N VAL A 190 -5.23 -13.13 2.16
CA VAL A 190 -5.21 -13.71 3.51
C VAL A 190 -5.35 -15.21 3.39
N THR A 191 -4.40 -15.96 3.91
CA THR A 191 -4.42 -17.43 3.93
C THR A 191 -5.35 -17.96 5.03
N ALA A 192 -5.65 -19.26 5.00
CA ALA A 192 -6.37 -19.94 6.06
C ALA A 192 -5.70 -19.83 7.44
N SER A 193 -4.36 -19.69 7.50
CA SER A 193 -3.62 -19.46 8.75
C SER A 193 -3.70 -18.01 9.25
N GLY A 194 -4.30 -17.10 8.49
CA GLY A 194 -4.34 -15.66 8.81
C GLY A 194 -3.08 -14.90 8.37
N GLU A 195 -2.19 -15.54 7.62
CA GLU A 195 -1.01 -14.88 7.05
C GLU A 195 -1.43 -14.05 5.83
N ILE A 196 -0.75 -12.92 5.64
CA ILE A 196 -1.01 -12.00 4.54
C ILE A 196 0.12 -12.15 3.51
N VAL A 197 -0.23 -12.53 2.29
CA VAL A 197 0.70 -12.92 1.22
C VAL A 197 0.40 -12.22 -0.10
N ASP A 198 1.35 -12.29 -1.02
CA ASP A 198 1.19 -11.86 -2.41
C ASP A 198 1.26 -13.09 -3.33
N LYS A 199 0.09 -13.60 -3.74
CA LYS A 199 0.00 -14.80 -4.58
C LYS A 199 0.74 -14.63 -5.91
N LYS A 200 0.75 -13.43 -6.51
CA LYS A 200 1.43 -13.23 -7.79
C LYS A 200 2.94 -13.27 -7.62
N PHE A 201 3.44 -12.63 -6.57
CA PHE A 201 4.87 -12.66 -6.26
C PHE A 201 5.38 -14.09 -6.12
N GLU A 202 4.69 -14.91 -5.33
CA GLU A 202 5.03 -16.32 -5.14
C GLU A 202 4.89 -17.13 -6.44
N GLY A 203 3.83 -16.89 -7.21
CA GLY A 203 3.56 -17.58 -8.48
C GLY A 203 4.60 -17.29 -9.56
N ASN A 204 5.20 -16.10 -9.51
CA ASN A 204 6.31 -15.71 -10.37
C ASN A 204 7.68 -16.12 -9.80
N GLY A 205 7.74 -17.08 -8.88
CA GLY A 205 8.99 -17.56 -8.29
C GLY A 205 9.66 -16.53 -7.39
N ASN A 206 8.87 -15.84 -6.57
CA ASN A 206 9.28 -14.74 -5.68
C ASN A 206 9.87 -13.56 -6.46
N SER A 207 9.15 -13.11 -7.49
CA SER A 207 9.58 -11.97 -8.29
C SER A 207 8.44 -11.00 -8.64
N PHE A 208 8.75 -9.71 -8.55
CA PHE A 208 7.89 -8.63 -9.03
C PHE A 208 8.11 -8.37 -10.52
N SER A 209 7.00 -8.17 -11.26
CA SER A 209 7.03 -7.82 -12.68
C SER A 209 6.38 -6.47 -12.93
N THR A 210 7.20 -5.49 -13.35
CA THR A 210 6.69 -4.15 -13.73
C THR A 210 5.89 -4.18 -15.03
N SER A 211 6.10 -5.19 -15.88
CA SER A 211 5.36 -5.37 -17.14
C SER A 211 4.02 -6.07 -16.97
N ASP A 212 3.77 -6.67 -15.80
CA ASP A 212 2.49 -7.29 -15.53
C ASP A 212 1.42 -6.23 -15.31
N THR A 213 0.43 -6.22 -16.19
CA THR A 213 -0.65 -5.23 -16.23
C THR A 213 -2.03 -5.89 -16.21
N SER A 214 -2.13 -7.18 -15.86
CA SER A 214 -3.42 -7.80 -15.58
C SER A 214 -4.07 -7.05 -14.42
N GLY A 215 -5.07 -6.24 -14.73
CA GLY A 215 -5.77 -5.45 -13.71
C GLY A 215 -6.65 -6.38 -12.90
N GLY A 216 -6.68 -6.20 -11.58
CA GLY A 216 -7.45 -7.05 -10.65
C GLY A 216 -6.66 -8.21 -10.05
N SER A 217 -5.48 -8.54 -10.56
CA SER A 217 -4.53 -9.44 -9.88
C SER A 217 -3.32 -8.64 -9.41
N SER A 218 -2.77 -9.00 -8.23
CA SER A 218 -1.50 -8.43 -7.77
C SER A 218 -0.45 -8.53 -8.89
N ASN A 219 0.44 -7.54 -9.00
CA ASN A 219 1.60 -7.60 -9.90
C ASN A 219 2.87 -8.11 -9.18
N GLY A 220 2.77 -8.47 -7.90
CA GLY A 220 3.87 -8.94 -7.06
C GLY A 220 4.57 -7.84 -6.25
N ALA A 221 4.13 -6.58 -6.37
CA ALA A 221 4.78 -5.44 -5.73
C ALA A 221 4.78 -5.53 -4.20
N PHE A 222 3.68 -5.98 -3.60
CA PHE A 222 3.59 -6.15 -2.14
C PHE A 222 4.55 -7.24 -1.67
N GLY A 223 4.56 -8.39 -2.34
CA GLY A 223 5.49 -9.49 -2.04
C GLY A 223 6.96 -9.07 -2.14
N GLN A 224 7.31 -8.27 -3.14
CA GLN A 224 8.67 -7.73 -3.30
C GLN A 224 9.08 -6.83 -2.13
N ILE A 225 8.19 -5.93 -1.67
CA ILE A 225 8.49 -5.05 -0.53
C ILE A 225 8.75 -5.89 0.74
N MET A 226 7.93 -6.92 0.99
CA MET A 226 8.14 -7.81 2.12
C MET A 226 9.46 -8.58 2.01
N HIS A 227 9.74 -9.13 0.82
CA HIS A 227 10.97 -9.87 0.54
C HIS A 227 12.23 -9.02 0.72
N ASP A 228 12.16 -7.74 0.35
CA ASP A 228 13.26 -6.77 0.48
C ASP A 228 13.35 -6.14 1.89
N GLY A 229 12.66 -6.71 2.89
CA GLY A 229 12.76 -6.27 4.28
C GLY A 229 12.01 -4.97 4.57
N TRP A 230 10.85 -4.77 3.93
CA TRP A 230 10.09 -3.52 3.95
C TRP A 230 10.86 -2.36 3.35
N GLU A 231 11.39 -2.58 2.15
CA GLU A 231 11.98 -1.54 1.29
C GLU A 231 11.36 -1.56 -0.11
N MET A 232 11.13 -0.38 -0.69
CA MET A 232 10.66 -0.23 -2.07
C MET A 232 11.86 0.11 -2.96
N THR A 233 12.44 -0.92 -3.57
CA THR A 233 13.68 -0.85 -4.34
C THR A 233 13.49 -0.54 -5.83
N TYR A 234 12.23 -0.46 -6.29
CA TYR A 234 11.83 -0.18 -7.66
C TYR A 234 11.28 1.26 -7.87
#